data_AF-A0A285KC93-F1
#
_entry.id   AF-A0A285KC93-F1
#
_cell.length_a   1.000
_cell.length_b   1.000
_cell.length_c   1.000
_cell.angle_alpha   90.00
_cell.angle_beta   90.00
_cell.angle_gamma   90.00
#
_symmetry.space_group_name_H-M   'P 1'
#
loop_
_entity.id
_entity.type
_entity.pdbx_description
1 polymer ?
#
loop_
_entity_poly.entity_id
_entity_poly.type
_entity_poly.pdbx_seq_one_letter_code
_entity_poly.pdbx_strand_id
1 'polypeptide(L)'
;MLRNFDGSRTAYATIRSAFASRTNSYVRGVTAEARGENQAVTARLQADHWHEVQVLKWLTRKFVIDRAELALSQLGQTRVLRDTVARLVDWSEHDPSRLPRTLREYEDGLAGSPAEKQRAVLDYVASLTDAQLLALSRALAGSGERGIGGTFFIL
;
A
#
# COMPACT_ATOMS: atom_id res chain seq x y z
N MET A 1 9.87 -31.96 24.02
CA MET A 1 11.10 -31.16 23.87
C MET A 1 10.88 -30.15 22.75
N LEU A 2 10.86 -28.86 23.05
CA LEU A 2 10.87 -27.80 22.01
C LEU A 2 12.26 -27.83 21.36
N ARG A 3 12.35 -28.17 20.07
CA ARG A 3 13.58 -27.97 19.29
C ARG A 3 13.80 -26.46 19.18
N ASN A 4 14.90 -25.96 19.74
CA ASN A 4 15.32 -24.58 19.52
C ASN A 4 15.58 -24.37 18.02
N PHE A 5 15.16 -23.23 17.49
CA PHE A 5 15.41 -22.88 16.10
C PHE A 5 16.90 -22.61 15.88
N ASP A 6 17.55 -23.36 15.00
CA ASP A 6 19.00 -23.32 14.77
C ASP A 6 19.41 -22.63 13.46
N GLY A 7 18.45 -22.12 12.68
CA GLY A 7 18.72 -21.49 11.38
C GLY A 7 19.18 -22.44 10.28
N SER A 8 19.18 -23.76 10.51
CA SER A 8 19.57 -24.72 9.48
C SER A 8 18.58 -24.76 8.31
N ARG A 9 19.05 -25.16 7.11
CA ARG A 9 18.18 -25.35 5.93
C ARG A 9 17.03 -26.31 6.24
N THR A 10 17.29 -27.34 7.06
CA THR A 10 16.28 -28.30 7.52
C THR A 10 15.24 -27.63 8.42
N ALA A 11 15.66 -26.83 9.41
CA ALA A 11 14.72 -26.10 10.27
C ALA A 11 13.84 -25.13 9.46
N TYR A 12 14.42 -24.40 8.50
CA TYR A 12 13.66 -23.55 7.58
C TYR A 12 12.68 -24.35 6.72
N ALA A 13 13.08 -25.52 6.21
CA ALA A 13 12.21 -26.38 5.42
C ALA A 13 11.02 -26.90 6.24
N THR A 14 11.26 -27.31 7.50
CA THR A 14 10.20 -27.73 8.43
C THR A 14 9.22 -26.62 8.74
N ILE A 15 9.70 -25.40 9.01
CA ILE A 15 8.84 -24.24 9.23
C ILE A 15 7.99 -23.98 7.99
N ARG A 16 8.62 -23.94 6.81
CA ARG A 16 7.93 -23.68 5.55
C ARG A 16 6.84 -24.72 5.27
N SER A 17 7.12 -26.01 5.46
CA SER A 17 6.13 -27.07 5.22
C SER A 17 4.97 -27.01 6.21
N ALA A 18 5.25 -26.70 7.49
CA ALA A 18 4.20 -26.52 8.50
C ALA A 18 3.28 -25.33 8.16
N PHE A 19 3.83 -24.18 7.78
CA PHE A 19 3.03 -23.03 7.36
C PHE A 19 2.25 -23.31 6.07
N ALA A 20 2.85 -23.96 5.08
CA ALA A 20 2.14 -24.34 3.85
C ALA A 20 0.96 -25.27 4.13
N SER A 21 1.12 -26.25 5.02
CA SER A 21 0.05 -27.14 5.46
C SER A 21 -1.09 -26.38 6.14
N ARG A 22 -0.77 -25.45 7.06
CA ARG A 22 -1.77 -24.60 7.73
C ARG A 22 -2.49 -23.66 6.76
N THR A 23 -1.77 -23.00 5.85
CA THR A 23 -2.39 -22.16 4.82
C THR A 23 -3.38 -22.95 3.98
N ASN A 24 -3.00 -24.15 3.53
CA ASN A 24 -3.91 -25.03 2.79
C ASN A 24 -5.14 -25.43 3.61
N SER A 25 -4.96 -25.68 4.91
CA SER A 25 -6.05 -25.98 5.84
C SER A 25 -7.01 -24.79 6.00
N TYR A 26 -6.49 -23.56 6.14
CA TYR A 26 -7.31 -22.35 6.21
C TYR A 26 -8.10 -22.12 4.93
N VAL A 27 -7.44 -22.15 3.77
CA VAL A 27 -8.07 -21.92 2.47
C VAL A 27 -9.21 -22.91 2.23
N ARG A 28 -9.01 -24.19 2.56
CA ARG A 28 -10.07 -25.21 2.46
C ARG A 28 -11.22 -25.00 3.44
N GLY A 29 -10.96 -24.36 4.58
CA GLY A 29 -11.95 -24.06 5.60
C GLY A 29 -12.65 -22.70 5.45
N VAL A 30 -12.33 -21.92 4.41
CA VAL A 30 -13.04 -20.68 4.12
C VAL A 30 -14.41 -21.03 3.53
N THR A 31 -15.46 -20.47 4.12
CA THR A 31 -16.81 -20.50 3.56
C THR A 31 -17.20 -19.10 3.11
N ALA A 32 -18.06 -19.02 2.11
CA ALA A 32 -18.60 -17.77 1.59
C ALA A 32 -20.10 -17.75 1.88
N GLU A 33 -20.56 -16.74 2.61
CA GLU A 33 -21.99 -16.52 2.81
C GLU A 33 -22.41 -15.27 2.02
N ALA A 34 -23.30 -15.47 1.06
CA ALA A 34 -23.95 -14.38 0.33
C ALA A 34 -25.03 -13.76 1.21
N ARG A 35 -25.04 -12.44 1.32
CA ARG A 35 -25.99 -11.69 2.14
C ARG A 35 -27.15 -11.10 1.30
N GLY A 36 -27.52 -11.77 0.20
CA GLY A 36 -28.54 -11.37 -0.77
C GLY A 36 -27.99 -11.11 -2.17
N GLU A 37 -28.88 -10.93 -3.16
CA GLU A 37 -28.55 -10.89 -4.60
C GLU A 37 -27.54 -9.81 -5.02
N ASN A 38 -27.36 -8.74 -4.21
CA ASN A 38 -26.45 -7.62 -4.49
C ASN A 38 -25.52 -7.27 -3.32
N GLN A 39 -25.27 -8.19 -2.37
CA GLN A 39 -24.38 -7.91 -1.24
C GLN A 39 -23.02 -8.58 -1.39
N ALA A 40 -21.99 -7.88 -0.92
CA ALA A 40 -20.63 -8.42 -0.89
C ALA A 40 -20.58 -9.74 -0.10
N VAL A 41 -20.00 -10.76 -0.72
CA VAL A 41 -19.79 -12.07 -0.09
C VAL A 41 -18.69 -11.92 0.95
N THR A 42 -19.02 -12.22 2.21
CA THR A 42 -18.03 -12.20 3.28
C THR A 42 -17.44 -13.59 3.45
N ALA A 43 -16.12 -13.71 3.29
CA ALA A 43 -15.40 -14.92 3.63
C ALA A 43 -15.44 -15.14 5.14
N ARG A 44 -15.88 -16.32 5.57
CA ARG A 44 -15.89 -16.77 6.96
C ARG A 44 -14.89 -17.90 7.13
N LEU A 45 -14.27 -17.93 8.30
CA LEU A 45 -13.42 -19.03 8.74
C LEU A 45 -14.21 -19.86 9.76
N GLN A 46 -13.95 -21.16 9.79
CA GLN A 46 -14.34 -22.00 10.92
C GLN A 46 -13.77 -21.45 12.22
N ALA A 47 -14.47 -21.63 13.34
CA ALA A 47 -14.14 -21.00 14.62
C ALA A 47 -12.67 -21.22 15.06
N ASP A 48 -12.16 -22.45 14.92
CA ASP A 48 -10.78 -22.79 15.28
C ASP A 48 -9.75 -22.10 14.38
N HIS A 49 -10.00 -22.09 13.06
CA HIS A 49 -9.16 -21.36 12.10
C HIS A 49 -9.20 -19.85 12.34
N TRP A 50 -10.35 -19.31 12.74
CA TRP A 50 -10.48 -17.90 13.09
C TRP A 50 -9.61 -17.56 14.29
N HIS A 51 -9.71 -18.32 15.39
CA HIS A 51 -8.88 -18.12 16.58
C HIS A 51 -7.38 -18.16 16.25
N GLU A 52 -6.96 -19.14 15.45
CA GLU A 52 -5.56 -19.26 15.08
C GLU A 52 -5.08 -18.07 14.23
N VAL A 53 -5.87 -17.63 13.25
CA VAL A 53 -5.57 -16.43 12.46
C VAL A 53 -5.50 -15.18 13.35
N GLN A 54 -6.32 -15.07 14.40
CA GLN A 54 -6.19 -13.96 15.36
C GLN A 54 -4.85 -14.00 16.11
N VAL A 55 -4.40 -15.17 16.55
CA VAL A 55 -3.09 -15.33 17.18
C VAL A 55 -1.97 -14.97 16.21
N LEU A 56 -2.04 -15.40 14.95
CA LEU A 56 -1.05 -15.05 13.91
C LEU A 56 -1.03 -13.55 13.63
N LYS A 57 -2.20 -12.90 13.56
CA LYS A 57 -2.32 -11.44 13.41
C LYS A 57 -1.71 -10.73 14.62
N TRP A 58 -1.97 -11.19 15.83
CA TRP A 58 -1.40 -10.64 17.06
C TRP A 58 0.12 -10.78 17.09
N LEU A 59 0.66 -11.96 16.77
CA LEU A 59 2.11 -12.19 16.69
C LEU A 59 2.74 -11.27 15.64
N THR A 60 2.14 -11.17 14.46
CA THR A 60 2.63 -10.27 13.40
C THR A 60 2.57 -8.82 13.85
N ARG A 61 1.49 -8.40 14.52
CA ARG A 61 1.37 -7.06 15.09
C ARG A 61 2.51 -6.79 16.08
N LYS A 62 2.66 -7.66 17.08
CA LYS A 62 3.62 -7.49 18.18
C LYS A 62 5.08 -7.54 17.73
N PHE A 63 5.41 -8.44 16.80
CA PHE A 63 6.79 -8.74 16.42
C PHE A 63 7.20 -8.20 15.06
N VAL A 64 6.30 -7.62 14.27
CA VAL A 64 6.63 -7.01 12.97
C VAL A 64 6.11 -5.58 12.91
N ILE A 65 4.81 -5.38 13.14
CA ILE A 65 4.17 -4.09 12.89
C ILE A 65 4.53 -3.04 13.95
N ASP A 66 4.57 -3.42 15.23
CA ASP A 66 4.88 -2.51 16.34
C ASP A 66 6.39 -2.23 16.51
N ARG A 67 7.23 -2.68 15.56
CA ARG A 67 8.67 -2.40 15.60
C ARG A 67 8.95 -0.93 15.29
N ALA A 68 9.88 -0.36 16.04
CA ALA A 68 10.27 1.04 15.89
C ALA A 68 10.83 1.35 14.49
N GLU A 69 11.56 0.43 13.86
CA GLU A 69 12.11 0.65 12.51
C GLU A 69 11.00 0.77 11.45
N LEU A 70 9.93 -0.04 11.58
CA LEU A 70 8.78 0.06 10.69
C LEU A 70 8.03 1.36 10.93
N ALA A 71 7.85 1.75 12.20
CA ALA A 71 7.20 3.01 12.55
C ALA A 71 7.96 4.22 11.97
N LEU A 72 9.29 4.24 12.07
CA LEU A 72 10.13 5.29 11.45
C LEU A 72 9.93 5.35 9.93
N SER A 73 9.91 4.19 9.26
CA SER A 73 9.68 4.12 7.81
C SER A 73 8.29 4.63 7.44
N GLN A 74 7.25 4.25 8.19
CA GLN A 74 5.87 4.71 7.99
C GLN A 74 5.71 6.21 8.21
N LEU A 75 6.39 6.79 9.22
CA LEU A 75 6.40 8.23 9.46
C LEU A 75 7.05 8.98 8.29
N GLY A 76 8.18 8.48 7.78
CA GLY A 76 8.84 9.04 6.60
C GLY A 76 7.95 9.01 5.36
N GLN A 77 7.34 7.85 5.07
CA GLN A 77 6.42 7.68 3.95
C GLN A 77 5.17 8.56 4.06
N THR A 78 4.61 8.69 5.26
CA THR A 78 3.46 9.57 5.53
C THR A 78 3.79 11.02 5.22
N ARG A 79 5.00 11.47 5.60
CA ARG A 79 5.47 12.82 5.27
C ARG A 79 5.64 13.02 3.77
N VAL A 80 6.28 12.08 3.08
CA VAL A 80 6.46 12.13 1.61
C VAL A 80 5.12 12.24 0.90
N LEU A 81 4.14 11.41 1.28
CA LEU A 81 2.78 11.44 0.71
C LEU A 81 2.13 12.80 0.94
N ARG A 82 2.10 13.28 2.19
CA ARG A 82 1.48 14.55 2.56
C ARG A 82 2.09 15.73 1.79
N ASP A 83 3.42 15.82 1.78
CA ASP A 83 4.13 16.93 1.15
C ASP A 83 3.93 16.90 -0.37
N THR A 84 3.88 15.71 -0.98
CA THR A 84 3.65 15.55 -2.42
C THR A 84 2.23 15.95 -2.81
N VAL A 85 1.22 15.46 -2.08
CA VAL A 85 -0.18 15.83 -2.32
C VAL A 85 -0.37 17.34 -2.19
N ALA A 86 0.15 17.96 -1.13
CA ALA A 86 0.03 19.40 -0.91
C ALA A 86 0.61 20.22 -2.08
N ARG A 87 1.80 19.83 -2.58
CA ARG A 87 2.45 20.50 -3.72
C ARG A 87 1.70 20.29 -5.04
N LEU A 88 1.09 19.13 -5.24
CA LEU A 88 0.30 18.85 -6.45
C LEU A 88 -1.02 19.63 -6.45
N VAL A 89 -1.69 19.74 -5.29
CA VAL A 89 -2.88 20.58 -5.15
C VAL A 89 -2.52 22.05 -5.43
N ASP A 90 -1.44 22.54 -4.82
CA ASP A 90 -0.94 23.90 -5.05
C ASP A 90 -0.60 24.14 -6.53
N TRP A 91 0.07 23.20 -7.19
CA TRP A 91 0.37 23.30 -8.62
C TRP A 91 -0.91 23.30 -9.49
N SER A 92 -1.88 22.44 -9.20
CA SER A 92 -3.15 22.41 -9.94
C SER A 92 -3.93 23.72 -9.83
N GLU A 93 -3.87 24.40 -8.68
CA GLU A 93 -4.53 25.69 -8.48
C GLU A 93 -3.83 26.84 -9.22
N HIS A 94 -2.49 26.84 -9.29
CA HIS A 94 -1.72 27.98 -9.79
C HIS A 94 -1.26 27.86 -11.26
N ASP A 95 -0.96 26.65 -11.75
CA ASP A 95 -0.49 26.40 -13.13
C ASP A 95 -1.03 25.07 -13.68
N PRO A 96 -2.36 24.94 -13.83
CA PRO A 96 -3.00 23.70 -14.29
C PRO A 96 -2.56 23.28 -15.70
N SER A 97 -2.18 24.24 -16.53
CA SER A 97 -1.79 24.02 -17.93
C SER A 97 -0.54 23.12 -18.06
N ARG A 98 0.33 23.13 -17.04
CA ARG A 98 1.62 22.44 -17.05
C ARG A 98 1.67 21.17 -16.21
N LEU A 99 0.53 20.74 -15.65
CA LEU A 99 0.43 19.49 -14.92
C LEU A 99 0.87 18.28 -15.75
N PRO A 100 1.26 17.16 -15.12
CA PRO A 100 1.43 15.89 -15.82
C PRO A 100 0.15 15.52 -16.59
N ARG A 101 0.31 14.98 -17.81
CA ARG A 101 -0.82 14.62 -18.67
C ARG A 101 -1.80 13.66 -17.98
N THR A 102 -1.26 12.65 -17.30
CA THR A 102 -2.05 11.66 -16.56
C THR A 102 -2.87 12.29 -15.44
N LEU A 103 -2.34 13.29 -14.73
CA LEU A 103 -3.11 14.04 -13.72
C LEU A 103 -4.24 14.86 -14.37
N ARG A 104 -3.98 15.52 -15.51
CA ARG A 104 -5.05 16.22 -16.24
C ARG A 104 -6.16 15.28 -16.69
N GLU A 105 -5.82 14.06 -17.13
CA GLU A 105 -6.81 13.05 -17.50
C GLU A 105 -7.73 12.66 -16.32
N TYR A 106 -7.22 12.66 -15.08
CA TYR A 106 -8.07 12.49 -13.88
C TYR A 106 -8.96 13.71 -13.61
N GLU A 107 -8.47 14.93 -13.83
CA GLU A 107 -9.26 16.16 -13.66
C GLU A 107 -10.38 16.27 -14.70
N ASP A 108 -10.08 15.98 -15.97
CA ASP A 108 -11.02 16.02 -17.10
C ASP A 108 -12.18 15.02 -16.93
N GLY A 109 -11.96 13.94 -16.17
CA GLY A 109 -12.98 12.95 -15.83
C GLY A 109 -13.99 13.42 -14.78
N LEU A 110 -13.85 14.62 -14.22
CA LEU A 110 -14.67 15.17 -13.15
C LEU A 110 -15.32 16.50 -13.55
N ALA A 111 -16.35 16.93 -12.81
CA ALA A 111 -17.11 18.14 -13.13
C ALA A 111 -16.37 19.47 -12.80
N GLY A 112 -15.18 19.39 -12.22
CA GLY A 112 -14.26 20.52 -12.04
C GLY A 112 -14.43 21.33 -10.75
N SER A 113 -15.22 20.86 -9.78
CA SER A 113 -15.31 21.52 -8.46
C SER A 113 -13.97 21.44 -7.69
N PRO A 114 -13.69 22.35 -6.72
CA PRO A 114 -12.44 22.31 -5.94
C PRO A 114 -12.20 20.97 -5.24
N ALA A 115 -13.26 20.35 -4.69
CA ALA A 115 -13.17 19.05 -4.04
C ALA A 115 -12.86 17.92 -5.04
N GLU A 116 -13.39 18.00 -6.26
CA GLU A 116 -13.10 17.04 -7.32
C GLU A 116 -11.67 17.18 -7.85
N LYS A 117 -11.13 18.40 -7.95
CA LYS A 117 -9.71 18.60 -8.31
C LYS A 117 -8.77 17.98 -7.26
N GLN A 118 -9.06 18.19 -5.97
CA GLN A 118 -8.31 17.54 -4.89
C GLN A 118 -8.43 16.01 -4.97
N ARG A 119 -9.61 15.48 -5.33
CA ARG A 119 -9.81 14.06 -5.57
C ARG A 119 -9.00 13.56 -6.76
N ALA A 120 -8.94 14.28 -7.87
CA ALA A 120 -8.12 13.91 -9.02
C ALA A 120 -6.64 13.79 -8.64
N VAL A 121 -6.12 14.71 -7.81
CA VAL A 121 -4.76 14.61 -7.25
C VAL A 121 -4.59 13.36 -6.40
N LEU A 122 -5.55 13.02 -5.54
CA LEU A 122 -5.49 11.81 -4.72
C LEU A 122 -5.55 10.53 -5.55
N ASP A 123 -6.43 10.47 -6.56
CA ASP A 123 -6.58 9.33 -7.46
C ASP A 123 -5.30 9.15 -8.29
N TYR A 124 -4.72 10.25 -8.77
CA TYR A 124 -3.41 10.24 -9.42
C TYR A 124 -2.32 9.70 -8.49
N VAL A 125 -2.17 10.23 -7.27
CA VAL A 125 -1.16 9.76 -6.30
C VAL A 125 -1.37 8.29 -5.93
N ALA A 126 -2.62 7.84 -5.78
CA ALA A 126 -2.95 6.45 -5.46
C ALA A 126 -2.64 5.47 -6.60
N SER A 127 -2.58 5.97 -7.85
CA SER A 127 -2.17 5.18 -9.02
C SER A 127 -0.65 4.97 -9.12
N LEU A 128 0.15 5.74 -8.38
CA LEU A 128 1.61 5.67 -8.43
C LEU A 128 2.13 4.52 -7.58
N THR A 129 3.18 3.87 -8.06
CA THR A 129 4.03 3.01 -7.22
C THR A 129 4.85 3.85 -6.23
N ASP A 130 5.30 3.24 -5.14
CA ASP A 130 6.19 3.90 -4.15
C ASP A 130 7.43 4.53 -4.81
N ALA A 131 8.01 3.85 -5.81
CA ALA A 131 9.19 4.34 -6.53
C ALA A 131 8.88 5.58 -7.38
N GLN A 132 7.74 5.60 -8.08
CA GLN A 132 7.29 6.75 -8.87
C GLN A 132 6.95 7.93 -7.95
N LEU A 133 6.26 7.68 -6.83
CA LEU A 133 5.94 8.71 -5.85
C LEU A 133 7.19 9.35 -5.25
N LEU A 134 8.18 8.54 -4.86
CA LEU A 134 9.45 9.04 -4.32
C LEU A 134 10.22 9.87 -5.36
N ALA A 135 10.24 9.43 -6.61
CA ALA A 135 10.87 10.17 -7.71
C ALA A 135 10.18 11.52 -7.95
N LEU A 136 8.85 11.53 -8.00
CA LEU A 136 8.05 12.76 -8.13
C LEU A 136 8.27 13.70 -6.94
N SER A 137 8.22 13.17 -5.72
CA SER A 137 8.44 13.95 -4.50
C SER A 137 9.80 14.66 -4.50
N ARG A 138 10.87 13.94 -4.89
CA ARG A 138 12.22 14.53 -5.00
C ARG A 138 12.29 15.62 -6.06
N ALA A 139 11.64 15.41 -7.21
CA ALA A 139 11.58 16.40 -8.29
C ALA A 139 10.84 17.67 -7.84
N LEU A 140 9.68 17.53 -7.18
CA LEU A 140 8.90 18.65 -6.63
C LEU A 140 9.61 19.37 -5.48
N ALA A 141 10.45 18.66 -4.72
CA ALA A 141 11.27 19.24 -3.67
C ALA A 141 12.58 19.90 -4.20
N GLY A 142 12.86 19.82 -5.49
CA GLY A 142 14.11 20.32 -6.09
C GLY A 142 15.36 19.55 -5.66
N SER A 143 15.20 18.34 -5.10
CA SER A 143 16.27 17.51 -4.55
C SER A 143 16.68 16.34 -5.46
N GLY A 144 16.09 16.24 -6.65
CA GLY A 144 16.50 15.24 -7.64
C GLY A 144 17.87 15.56 -8.25
N GLU A 145 18.73 14.55 -8.40
CA GLU A 145 20.04 14.63 -9.10
C GLU A 145 19.95 15.09 -10.56
N ARG A 146 18.74 15.35 -11.08
CA ARG A 146 18.50 15.79 -12.44
C ARG A 146 18.22 17.28 -12.43
N GLY A 147 19.27 18.04 -12.71
CA GLY A 147 19.18 19.48 -12.93
C GLY A 147 18.14 19.85 -13.99
N ILE A 148 17.82 21.14 -14.00
CA ILE A 148 16.94 21.85 -14.93
C ILE A 148 17.26 21.42 -16.38
N GLY A 149 16.59 20.38 -16.90
CA GLY A 149 16.87 19.88 -18.26
C GLY A 149 16.71 18.38 -18.54
N GLY A 150 16.16 17.56 -17.62
CA GLY A 150 15.89 16.14 -17.88
C GLY A 150 14.43 15.84 -18.24
N THR A 151 14.15 15.69 -19.52
CA THR A 151 12.84 15.32 -20.12
C THR A 151 12.17 14.14 -19.41
N PHE A 152 10.90 14.33 -19.01
CA PHE A 152 9.99 13.29 -18.54
C PHE A 152 9.72 12.27 -19.66
N PHE A 153 10.03 10.99 -19.43
CA PHE A 153 9.35 9.87 -20.06
C PHE A 153 8.99 8.88 -18.95
N ILE A 154 7.70 8.79 -18.63
CA ILE A 154 7.11 7.70 -17.86
C ILE A 154 6.31 6.90 -18.90
N LEU A 155 6.78 5.69 -19.19
CA LEU A 155 5.97 4.60 -19.74
C LEU A 155 5.33 3.85 -18.57
#